data_AF-A0A850A175-F1
#
_entry.id   AF-A0A850A175-F1
#
_cell.length_a   1.000
_cell.length_b   1.000
_cell.length_c   1.000
_cell.angle_alpha   90.00
_cell.angle_beta   90.00
_cell.angle_gamma   90.00
#
_symmetry.space_group_name_H-M   'P 1'
#
loop_
_entity.id
_entity.type
_entity.pdbx_description
1 polymer ?
#
loop_
_entity_poly.entity_id
_entity_poly.type
_entity_poly.pdbx_seq_one_letter_code
_entity_poly.pdbx_strand_id
1 'polypeptide(L)'
;MRSSELLARLALLAVLCLAAWLRWQALDVVEFKYDEAHTLGIASRIAAGHALPALSGGASLGLTRGALIPYVQALFLRLIGPRPEAAVWGMGALAVLAVALTFVL
;
A
#
# COMPACT_ATOMS: atom_id res chain seq x y z
N MET A 1 -30.27 -14.18 6.83
CA MET A 1 -28.90 -14.56 6.44
C MET A 1 -28.76 -16.06 6.65
N ARG A 2 -28.35 -16.83 5.63
CA ARG A 2 -28.14 -18.28 5.81
C ARG A 2 -26.95 -18.49 6.74
N SER A 3 -26.98 -19.52 7.58
CA SER A 3 -25.89 -19.83 8.52
C SER A 3 -24.54 -20.01 7.82
N SER A 4 -24.54 -20.55 6.60
CA SER A 4 -23.35 -20.69 5.75
C SER A 4 -22.75 -19.35 5.30
N GLU A 5 -23.57 -18.33 5.01
CA GLU A 5 -23.09 -16.99 4.63
C GLU A 5 -22.47 -16.26 5.82
N LEU A 6 -23.07 -16.40 7.01
CA LEU A 6 -22.49 -15.84 8.23
C LEU A 6 -21.11 -16.45 8.51
N LEU A 7 -20.98 -17.76 8.41
CA LEU A 7 -19.70 -18.46 8.57
C LEU A 7 -18.65 -17.98 7.56
N ALA A 8 -19.03 -17.81 6.29
CA ALA A 8 -18.14 -17.30 5.26
C ALA A 8 -17.64 -15.87 5.57
N ARG A 9 -18.54 -14.97 5.99
CA ARG A 9 -18.17 -13.59 6.39
C ARG A 9 -17.24 -13.57 7.59
N LEU A 10 -17.50 -14.40 8.61
CA LEU A 10 -16.65 -14.52 9.78
C LEU A 10 -15.26 -15.07 9.42
N ALA A 11 -15.19 -16.08 8.55
CA ALA A 11 -13.93 -16.62 8.07
C ALA A 11 -13.13 -15.55 7.31
N LEU A 12 -13.80 -14.77 6.44
CA LEU A 12 -13.16 -13.68 5.72
C LEU A 12 -12.65 -12.58 6.66
N LEU A 13 -13.44 -12.20 7.66
CA LEU A 13 -13.02 -11.24 8.70
C LEU A 13 -11.77 -11.74 9.44
N ALA A 14 -11.73 -13.01 9.82
CA ALA A 14 -10.56 -13.60 10.47
C ALA A 14 -9.31 -13.53 9.57
N VAL A 15 -9.45 -13.82 8.27
CA VAL A 15 -8.37 -13.71 7.28
C VAL A 15 -7.89 -12.27 7.14
N LEU A 16 -8.80 -11.30 7.11
CA LEU A 16 -8.45 -9.87 7.02
C LEU A 16 -7.71 -9.39 8.26
N CYS A 17 -8.16 -9.77 9.46
CA CYS A 17 -7.47 -9.46 10.71
C CYS A 17 -6.05 -10.07 10.73
N LEU A 18 -5.90 -11.32 10.29
CA LEU A 18 -4.60 -11.97 10.18
C LEU A 18 -3.70 -11.26 9.17
N ALA A 19 -4.22 -10.92 7.99
CA ALA A 19 -3.48 -10.22 6.95
C ALA A 19 -3.02 -8.83 7.38
N ALA A 20 -3.86 -8.12 8.14
CA ALA A 20 -3.57 -6.83 8.73
C ALA A 20 -2.47 -6.94 9.80
N TRP A 21 -2.60 -7.90 10.73
CA TRP A 21 -1.62 -8.14 11.77
C TRP A 21 -0.24 -8.47 11.20
N LEU A 22 -0.15 -9.42 10.27
CA LEU A 22 1.11 -9.81 9.64
C LEU A 22 1.79 -8.66 8.88
N ARG A 23 1.01 -7.75 8.29
CA ARG A 23 1.55 -6.57 7.57
C ARG A 23 2.11 -5.50 8.49
N TRP A 24 1.65 -5.42 9.73
CA TRP A 24 1.99 -4.32 10.63
C TRP A 24 2.88 -4.70 11.80
N GLN A 25 3.05 -6.01 12.08
CA GLN A 25 3.88 -6.47 13.19
C GLN A 25 5.38 -6.19 12.99
N ALA A 26 5.88 -6.30 11.75
CA ALA A 26 7.31 -6.32 11.46
C ALA A 26 7.66 -5.33 10.33
N LEU A 27 7.39 -4.05 10.55
CA LEU A 27 7.75 -3.00 9.58
C LEU A 27 9.25 -2.72 9.54
N ASP A 28 9.97 -3.13 10.59
CA ASP A 28 11.42 -2.99 10.76
C ASP A 28 12.24 -3.91 9.85
N VAL A 29 11.61 -4.96 9.30
CA VAL A 29 12.27 -5.93 8.38
C VAL A 29 11.87 -5.73 6.91
N VAL A 30 11.28 -4.57 6.56
CA VAL A 30 10.85 -4.32 5.18
C VAL A 30 12.06 -4.15 4.26
N GLU A 31 12.19 -5.08 3.31
CA GLU A 31 13.18 -5.02 2.24
C GLU A 31 12.56 -4.45 0.95
N PHE A 32 13.25 -3.51 0.31
CA PHE A 32 12.79 -2.89 -0.93
C PHE A 32 13.57 -3.42 -2.13
N LYS A 33 12.84 -3.94 -3.12
CA LYS A 33 13.40 -4.21 -4.44
C LYS A 33 13.69 -2.91 -5.17
N TYR A 34 14.56 -2.97 -6.19
CA TYR A 34 14.95 -1.78 -6.97
C TYR A 34 13.75 -0.95 -7.45
N ASP A 35 12.76 -1.58 -8.07
CA ASP A 35 11.55 -0.90 -8.55
C ASP A 35 10.77 -0.20 -7.43
N GLU A 36 10.73 -0.80 -6.24
CA GLU A 36 10.01 -0.28 -5.07
C GLU A 36 10.76 0.90 -4.46
N ALA A 37 12.07 0.76 -4.28
CA ALA A 37 12.96 1.83 -3.82
C ALA A 37 12.93 3.03 -4.77
N HIS A 38 12.97 2.78 -6.08
CA HIS A 38 12.86 3.84 -7.10
C HIS A 38 11.53 4.59 -6.98
N THR A 39 10.42 3.85 -6.92
CA THR A 39 9.08 4.44 -6.80
C THR A 39 8.93 5.24 -5.50
N LEU A 40 9.46 4.71 -4.39
CA LEU A 40 9.44 5.37 -3.09
C LEU A 40 10.31 6.63 -3.06
N GLY A 41 11.43 6.63 -3.79
CA GLY A 41 12.25 7.83 -3.99
C GLY A 41 11.48 8.96 -4.69
N ILE A 42 10.66 8.62 -5.71
CA ILE A 42 9.77 9.58 -6.36
C ILE A 42 8.71 10.08 -5.37
N ALA A 43 8.08 9.17 -4.61
CA ALA A 43 7.09 9.52 -3.61
C ALA A 43 7.65 10.47 -2.53
N SER A 44 8.88 10.22 -2.06
CA SER A 44 9.58 11.08 -1.10
C SER A 44 9.79 12.49 -1.65
N ARG A 45 10.20 12.60 -2.93
CA ARG A 45 10.34 13.90 -3.59
C ARG A 45 9.02 14.65 -3.71
N ILE A 46 7.94 13.95 -4.07
CA ILE A 46 6.59 14.52 -4.11
C ILE A 46 6.17 15.00 -2.72
N ALA A 47 6.37 14.18 -1.68
CA ALA A 47 6.02 14.52 -0.30
C ALA A 47 6.77 15.77 0.20
N ALA A 48 8.03 15.92 -0.20
CA ALA A 48 8.86 17.09 0.06
C ALA A 48 8.47 18.36 -0.73
N GLY A 49 7.46 18.28 -1.60
CA GLY A 49 6.98 19.43 -2.38
C GLY A 49 7.78 19.73 -3.65
N HIS A 50 8.55 18.76 -4.15
CA HIS A 50 9.18 18.87 -5.47
C HIS A 50 8.15 18.61 -6.60
N ALA A 51 8.63 18.55 -7.84
CA ALA A 51 7.80 18.37 -9.03
C ALA A 51 6.82 17.18 -8.92
N LEU A 52 5.63 17.36 -9.51
CA LEU A 52 4.56 16.35 -9.60
C LEU A 52 4.62 15.69 -10.99
N PRO A 53 5.33 14.56 -11.15
CA PRO A 53 5.53 13.97 -12.45
C PRO A 53 4.26 13.25 -12.93
N ALA A 54 3.96 13.31 -14.23
CA ALA A 54 2.88 12.51 -14.81
C ALA A 54 3.23 11.01 -14.82
N LEU A 55 4.52 10.69 -14.94
CA LEU A 55 5.06 9.33 -15.05
C LEU A 55 6.01 9.03 -13.90
N SER A 56 5.97 7.79 -13.40
CA SER A 56 6.89 7.30 -12.37
C SER A 56 8.18 6.70 -12.93
N GLY A 57 8.43 6.87 -14.24
CA GLY A 57 9.60 6.34 -14.92
C GLY A 57 9.33 5.02 -15.66
N GLY A 58 10.43 4.34 -16.03
CA GLY A 58 10.41 3.06 -16.73
C GLY A 58 10.49 1.88 -15.75
N ALA A 59 9.62 0.89 -15.94
CA ALA A 59 9.76 -0.42 -15.34
C ALA A 59 11.08 -1.07 -15.80
N SER A 60 11.58 -2.04 -15.04
CA SER A 60 12.71 -2.89 -15.45
C SER A 60 12.50 -3.59 -16.83
N LEU A 61 11.26 -3.65 -17.33
CA LEU A 61 10.90 -4.17 -18.66
C LEU A 61 10.82 -3.08 -19.76
N GLY A 62 11.23 -1.84 -19.49
CA GLY A 62 11.18 -0.71 -20.43
C GLY A 62 9.79 -0.07 -20.61
N LEU A 63 8.78 -0.54 -19.89
CA LEU A 63 7.41 0.02 -19.93
C LEU A 63 7.29 1.26 -19.05
N THR A 64 6.69 2.33 -19.56
CA THR A 64 6.39 3.51 -18.75
C THR A 64 5.25 3.24 -17.77
N ARG A 65 5.38 3.75 -16.55
CA ARG A 65 4.36 3.63 -15.49
C ARG A 65 3.74 4.98 -15.16
N GLY A 66 2.43 4.99 -14.92
CA GLY A 66 1.75 6.15 -14.37
C GLY A 66 2.24 6.47 -12.95
N ALA A 67 2.07 7.72 -12.51
CA ALA A 67 2.55 8.19 -11.21
C ALA A 67 1.58 7.94 -10.03
N LEU A 68 0.47 7.21 -10.24
CA LEU A 68 -0.55 7.00 -9.20
C LEU A 68 0.03 6.38 -7.91
N ILE A 69 0.84 5.33 -8.04
CA ILE A 69 1.47 4.66 -6.88
C ILE A 69 2.34 5.64 -6.08
N PRO A 70 3.31 6.36 -6.68
CA PRO A 70 4.08 7.35 -5.94
C PRO A 70 3.24 8.48 -5.33
N TYR A 71 2.12 8.87 -5.94
CA TYR A 71 1.20 9.84 -5.31
C TYR A 71 0.55 9.30 -4.04
N VAL A 72 0.05 8.06 -4.07
CA VAL A 72 -0.55 7.42 -2.90
C VAL A 72 0.50 7.22 -1.80
N GLN A 73 1.71 6.79 -2.17
CA GLN A 73 2.82 6.68 -1.21
C GLN A 73 3.20 8.05 -0.62
N ALA A 74 3.28 9.10 -1.44
CA ALA A 74 3.58 10.45 -0.97
C ALA A 74 2.53 10.98 0.02
N LEU A 75 1.25 10.64 -0.19
CA LEU A 75 0.19 10.94 0.76
C LEU A 75 0.49 10.33 2.14
N PHE A 76 0.85 9.06 2.21
CA PHE A 76 1.19 8.42 3.49
C PHE A 76 2.47 8.95 4.12
N LEU A 77 3.50 9.23 3.32
CA LEU A 77 4.72 9.88 3.79
C LEU A 77 4.43 11.26 4.41
N ARG A 78 3.42 11.97 3.90
CA ARG A 78 3.02 13.28 4.41
C ARG A 78 2.09 13.21 5.62
N LEU A 79 1.18 12.24 5.66
CA LEU A 79 0.19 12.11 6.74
C LEU A 79 0.74 11.40 7.99
N ILE A 80 1.59 10.40 7.82
CA ILE A 80 2.09 9.55 8.91
C ILE A 80 3.52 9.97 9.29
N GLY A 81 4.37 10.23 8.30
CA GLY A 81 5.73 10.70 8.50
C GLY A 81 6.68 10.30 7.38
N PRO A 82 7.83 10.98 7.22
CA PRO A 82 8.73 10.84 6.08
C PRO A 82 9.64 9.59 6.19
N ARG A 83 9.06 8.45 6.57
CA ARG A 83 9.78 7.19 6.72
C ARG A 83 9.23 6.14 5.75
N PRO A 84 10.06 5.29 5.15
CA PRO A 84 9.62 4.33 4.15
C PRO A 84 8.50 3.39 4.66
N GLU A 85 8.52 3.08 5.95
CA GLU A 85 7.53 2.24 6.64
C GLU A 85 6.13 2.84 6.58
N ALA A 86 6.00 4.18 6.57
CA ALA A 86 4.69 4.83 6.47
C ALA A 86 4.00 4.54 5.13
N ALA A 87 4.75 4.57 4.03
CA ALA A 87 4.24 4.22 2.71
C ALA A 87 3.83 2.75 2.63
N VAL A 88 4.65 1.85 3.19
CA VAL A 88 4.38 0.40 3.20
C VAL A 88 3.14 0.09 4.04
N TRP A 89 3.08 0.65 5.25
CA TRP A 89 1.96 0.50 6.17
C TRP A 89 0.66 0.96 5.53
N GLY A 90 0.67 2.16 4.92
CA GLY A 90 -0.51 2.76 4.29
C GLY A 90 -0.99 1.98 3.07
N MET A 91 -0.07 1.53 2.21
CA MET A 91 -0.42 0.67 1.08
C MET A 91 -1.01 -0.67 1.53
N GLY A 92 -0.45 -1.26 2.59
CA GLY A 92 -1.00 -2.46 3.23
C GLY A 92 -2.42 -2.23 3.77
N ALA A 93 -2.65 -1.10 4.43
CA ALA A 93 -3.96 -0.72 4.94
C ALA A 93 -5.00 -0.58 3.82
N LEU A 94 -4.65 0.09 2.72
CA LEU A 94 -5.54 0.23 1.57
C LEU A 94 -5.89 -1.12 0.94
N ALA A 95 -4.93 -2.03 0.82
CA ALA A 95 -5.18 -3.37 0.29
C ALA A 95 -6.15 -4.17 1.17
N VAL A 96 -5.96 -4.16 2.50
CA VAL A 96 -6.88 -4.82 3.44
C VAL A 96 -8.27 -4.19 3.38
N LEU A 97 -8.34 -2.85 3.37
CA LEU A 97 -9.59 -2.11 3.29
C LEU A 97 -10.35 -2.40 1.99
N ALA A 98 -9.66 -2.47 0.86
CA ALA A 98 -10.28 -2.78 -0.43
C ALA A 98 -10.97 -4.14 -0.41
N VAL A 99 -10.34 -5.18 0.15
CA VAL A 99 -10.96 -6.51 0.26
C VAL A 99 -12.14 -6.48 1.23
N ALA A 100 -11.99 -5.80 2.37
CA ALA A 100 -13.08 -5.65 3.34
C ALA A 100 -14.32 -4.98 2.72
N LEU A 101 -14.13 -3.88 2.01
CA LEU A 101 -15.21 -3.15 1.35
C LEU A 101 -15.85 -3.93 0.18
N THR A 102 -15.09 -4.81 -0.48
CA THR A 102 -15.59 -5.57 -1.63
C THR A 102 -16.41 -6.79 -1.22
N PHE A 103 -16.05 -7.43 -0.12
CA PHE A 103 -16.54 -8.78 0.20
C PHE A 103 -17.21 -8.90 1.58
N VAL A 104 -17.01 -7.94 2.49
CA VAL A 104 -17.64 -7.95 3.82
C VAL A 104 -18.83 -7.00 3.88
N LEU A 105 -18.67 -5.78 3.34
CA LEU A 105 -19.72 -4.77 3.25
C LEU A 105 -20.71 -5.14 2.14
#